data_AF-A0A3C0NQL5-F1
#
_entry.id   AF-A0A3C0NQL5-F1
#
_cell.length_a   1.000
_cell.length_b   1.000
_cell.length_c   1.000
_cell.angle_alpha   90.00
_cell.angle_beta   90.00
_cell.angle_gamma   90.00
#
_symmetry.space_group_name_H-M   'P 1'
#
loop_
_entity.id
_entity.type
_entity.pdbx_description
1 polymer ?
#
loop_
_entity_poly.entity_id
_entity_poly.type
_entity_poly.pdbx_seq_one_letter_code
_entity_poly.pdbx_strand_id
1 'polypeptide(L)'
;MGIASHAHEAHTLQQSDQLAISLAADQAGRLWRASVKEGVVWVDSSVDLGKTFTAAVSVNIKPMKIAAEGEARPKIAVSKEGNIYVTWTESLKKPYAG
;
A
#
# COMPACT_ATOMS: atom_id res chain seq x y z
N MET A 1 17.55 26.20 33.72
CA MET A 1 17.57 25.94 32.26
C MET A 1 18.37 24.67 32.03
N GLY A 2 17.68 23.56 31.76
CA GLY A 2 18.30 22.29 31.39
C GLY A 2 17.40 21.66 30.34
N ILE A 3 17.91 21.54 29.13
CA ILE A 3 17.21 20.91 28.01
C ILE A 3 17.18 19.40 28.25
N ALA A 4 16.02 18.87 28.60
CA ALA A 4 15.79 17.43 28.52
C ALA A 4 15.59 17.07 27.04
N SER A 5 16.50 16.26 26.52
CA SER A 5 16.40 15.66 25.20
C SER A 5 15.14 14.80 25.14
N HIS A 6 14.17 15.15 24.29
CA HIS A 6 13.07 14.24 23.97
C HIS A 6 13.62 13.13 23.08
N ALA A 7 14.06 12.05 23.72
CA ALA A 7 14.31 10.78 23.05
C ALA A 7 12.98 10.26 22.47
N HIS A 8 13.07 9.77 21.24
CA HIS A 8 11.98 9.23 20.43
C HIS A 8 11.56 7.83 20.94
N GLU A 9 11.05 7.76 22.17
CA GLU A 9 10.58 6.54 22.83
C GLU A 9 9.05 6.52 22.82
N ALA A 10 8.45 6.35 21.64
CA ALA A 10 7.00 6.14 21.50
C ALA A 10 6.61 5.48 20.16
N HIS A 11 7.30 4.41 19.74
CA HIS A 11 6.94 3.68 18.52
C HIS A 11 6.50 2.23 18.84
N THR A 12 5.56 2.06 19.77
CA THR A 12 5.00 0.72 20.06
C THR A 12 3.47 0.65 20.07
N LEU A 13 2.73 1.76 20.06
CA LEU A 13 1.26 1.69 20.08
C LEU A 13 0.63 2.81 19.24
N GLN A 14 0.71 2.67 17.92
CA GLN A 14 -0.30 3.11 16.95
C GLN A 14 0.26 2.76 15.57
N GLN A 15 -0.18 1.64 15.00
CA GLN A 15 -0.13 1.46 13.55
C GLN A 15 -1.17 2.44 12.98
N SER A 16 -0.80 3.72 12.95
CA SER A 16 -1.64 4.83 12.51
C SER A 16 -1.86 4.67 11.02
N ASP A 17 -2.95 4.01 10.64
CA ASP A 17 -3.81 4.29 9.49
C ASP A 17 -3.13 4.87 8.22
N GLN A 18 -1.92 4.38 7.89
CA GLN A 18 -1.20 4.82 6.70
C GLN A 18 -1.78 4.05 5.53
N LEU A 19 -2.69 4.72 4.82
CA LEU A 19 -3.23 4.24 3.55
C LEU A 19 -2.11 4.28 2.49
N ALA A 20 -1.36 3.19 2.39
CA ALA A 20 -0.55 2.89 1.22
C ALA A 20 -1.48 2.79 0.01
N ILE A 21 -1.49 3.80 -0.85
CA ILE A 21 -2.29 3.83 -2.08
C ILE A 21 -1.41 4.16 -3.27
N SER A 22 -1.62 3.46 -4.37
CA SER A 22 -1.08 3.80 -5.69
C SER A 22 -2.17 3.73 -6.75
N LEU A 23 -2.05 4.57 -7.79
CA LEU A 23 -2.99 4.66 -8.90
C LEU A 23 -2.26 4.46 -10.23
N ALA A 24 -2.92 3.81 -11.19
CA ALA A 24 -2.52 3.77 -12.59
C ALA A 24 -3.77 3.95 -13.48
N ALA A 25 -3.63 4.66 -14.60
CA ALA A 25 -4.67 4.72 -15.61
C ALA A 25 -4.38 3.69 -16.71
N ASP A 26 -5.42 3.03 -17.22
CA ASP A 26 -5.31 2.26 -18.46
C ASP A 26 -5.56 3.14 -19.70
N GLN A 27 -5.47 2.55 -20.89
CA GLN A 27 -5.66 3.28 -22.15
C GLN A 27 -7.08 3.84 -22.35
N ALA A 28 -8.08 3.29 -21.64
CA ALA A 28 -9.45 3.77 -21.68
C ALA A 28 -9.72 4.86 -20.64
N GLY A 29 -8.72 5.23 -19.83
CA GLY A 29 -8.85 6.23 -18.77
C GLY A 29 -9.49 5.70 -17.49
N ARG A 30 -9.70 4.39 -17.35
CA ARG A 30 -10.11 3.79 -16.07
C ARG A 30 -8.93 3.88 -15.11
N LEU A 31 -9.23 4.33 -13.89
CA LEU A 31 -8.26 4.39 -12.80
C LEU A 31 -8.27 3.05 -12.06
N TRP A 32 -7.10 2.45 -11.93
CA TRP A 32 -6.85 1.27 -11.12
C TRP A 32 -6.11 1.68 -9.86
N ARG A 33 -6.57 1.18 -8.72
CA ARG A 33 -5.99 1.50 -7.41
C ARG A 33 -5.49 0.24 -6.74
N ALA A 34 -4.25 0.28 -6.26
CA ALA A 34 -3.73 -0.70 -5.31
C ALA A 34 -3.70 -0.08 -3.92
N SER A 35 -4.18 -0.80 -2.91
CA SER A 35 -4.09 -0.41 -1.52
C SER A 35 -3.68 -1.56 -0.60
N VAL A 36 -3.18 -1.25 0.59
CA VAL A 36 -2.89 -2.26 1.62
C VAL A 36 -3.82 -2.05 2.81
N LYS A 37 -4.51 -3.11 3.22
CA LYS A 37 -5.31 -3.14 4.44
C LYS A 37 -5.14 -4.48 5.14
N GLU A 38 -4.79 -4.46 6.42
CA GLU A 38 -4.66 -5.65 7.27
C GLU A 38 -3.74 -6.74 6.67
N GLY A 39 -2.64 -6.33 6.04
CA GLY A 39 -1.69 -7.25 5.42
C GLY A 39 -2.17 -7.87 4.10
N VAL A 40 -3.25 -7.36 3.52
CA VAL A 40 -3.76 -7.76 2.21
C VAL A 40 -3.62 -6.61 1.23
N VAL A 41 -3.12 -6.91 0.03
CA VAL A 41 -3.12 -6.01 -1.12
C VAL A 41 -4.47 -6.14 -1.81
N TRP A 42 -5.13 -5.01 -1.99
CA TRP A 42 -6.43 -4.89 -2.62
C TRP A 42 -6.32 -4.11 -3.92
N VAL A 43 -7.06 -4.54 -4.94
CA VAL A 43 -7.22 -3.82 -6.20
C VAL A 43 -8.69 -3.52 -6.45
N ASP A 44 -8.99 -2.26 -6.77
CA ASP A 44 -10.28 -1.83 -7.29
C ASP A 44 -10.07 -0.84 -8.45
N SER A 45 -11.17 -0.51 -9.14
CA SER A 45 -11.12 0.42 -10.27
C SER A 45 -12.23 1.45 -10.24
N SER A 46 -12.01 2.57 -10.91
CA SER A 46 -12.96 3.65 -11.10
C SER A 46 -13.04 4.04 -12.57
N VAL A 47 -14.24 4.31 -13.05
CA VAL A 47 -14.52 4.84 -14.39
C VAL A 47 -14.98 6.31 -14.35
N ASP A 48 -15.04 6.90 -13.17
CA ASP A 48 -15.60 8.23 -12.92
C ASP A 48 -14.59 9.16 -12.24
N LEU A 49 -13.32 9.01 -12.60
CA LEU A 49 -12.18 9.80 -12.10
C LEU A 49 -11.99 9.70 -10.58
N GLY A 50 -12.27 8.52 -10.01
CA GLY A 50 -12.04 8.23 -8.60
C GLY A 50 -13.18 8.66 -7.67
N LYS A 51 -14.35 9.05 -8.21
CA LYS A 51 -15.52 9.39 -7.37
C LYS A 51 -16.11 8.13 -6.73
N THR A 52 -16.18 7.04 -7.49
CA THR A 52 -16.63 5.73 -7.02
C THR A 52 -15.67 4.64 -7.47
N PHE A 53 -15.59 3.57 -6.69
CA PHE A 53 -14.74 2.40 -6.99
C PHE A 53 -15.59 1.13 -6.98
N THR A 54 -15.18 0.16 -7.79
CA THR A 54 -15.73 -1.19 -7.79
C THR A 54 -15.49 -1.89 -6.44
N ALA A 55 -16.15 -3.03 -6.22
CA ALA A 55 -15.75 -3.93 -5.16
C ALA A 55 -14.27 -4.32 -5.31
N ALA A 56 -13.53 -4.29 -4.20
CA ALA A 56 -12.11 -4.59 -4.18
C ALA A 56 -11.86 -6.11 -4.24
N VAL A 57 -10.79 -6.49 -4.94
CA VAL A 57 -10.33 -7.87 -5.09
C VAL A 57 -8.99 -8.02 -4.38
N SER A 58 -8.83 -9.07 -3.58
CA SER A 58 -7.56 -9.38 -2.92
C SER A 58 -6.57 -9.97 -3.91
N VAL A 59 -5.32 -9.51 -3.87
CA VAL A 59 -4.24 -10.02 -4.72
C VAL A 59 -3.53 -11.19 -4.05
N ASN A 60 -3.24 -11.10 -2.76
CA ASN A 60 -2.69 -12.21 -1.97
C ASN A 60 -3.79 -12.97 -1.22
N ILE A 61 -3.62 -14.30 -1.11
CA ILE A 61 -4.61 -15.22 -0.52
C ILE A 61 -4.65 -15.10 1.02
N LYS A 62 -3.53 -14.79 1.65
CA LYS A 62 -3.39 -14.72 3.12
C LYS A 62 -2.72 -13.42 3.54
N PRO A 63 -3.09 -12.82 4.68
CA PRO A 63 -2.40 -11.66 5.23
C PRO A 63 -0.89 -11.87 5.37
N MET A 64 -0.12 -10.87 4.97
CA MET A 64 1.35 -10.82 5.02
C MET A 64 1.81 -9.56 5.77
N LYS A 65 3.05 -9.57 6.25
CA LYS A 65 3.66 -8.37 6.84
C LYS A 65 4.12 -7.44 5.71
N ILE A 66 3.21 -6.63 5.17
CA ILE A 66 3.50 -5.77 4.02
C ILE A 66 4.07 -4.43 4.51
N ALA A 67 5.22 -4.04 3.99
CA ALA A 67 5.72 -2.68 4.13
C ALA A 67 4.89 -1.76 3.23
N ALA A 68 4.39 -0.66 3.80
CA ALA A 68 3.39 0.21 3.18
C ALA A 68 3.74 1.71 3.33
N GLU A 69 4.76 2.02 4.10
CA GLU A 69 5.23 3.36 4.40
C GLU A 69 6.02 3.95 3.22
N GLY A 70 5.78 5.23 2.90
CA GLY A 70 6.58 6.00 1.94
C GLY A 70 6.69 5.34 0.55
N GLU A 71 7.93 5.01 0.16
CA GLU A 71 8.25 4.35 -1.13
C GLU A 71 7.94 2.85 -1.15
N ALA A 72 7.71 2.23 0.02
CA ALA A 72 7.37 0.82 0.13
C ALA A 72 5.92 0.51 -0.24
N ARG A 73 5.08 1.55 -0.43
CA ARG A 73 3.69 1.41 -0.90
C ARG A 73 3.60 0.50 -2.14
N PRO A 74 2.49 -0.26 -2.31
CA PRO A 74 2.36 -1.16 -3.45
C PRO A 74 2.43 -0.36 -4.74
N LYS A 75 3.03 -0.93 -5.79
CA LYS A 75 3.07 -0.32 -7.11
C LYS A 75 2.10 -1.03 -8.03
N ILE A 76 1.41 -0.27 -8.87
CA ILE A 76 0.45 -0.78 -9.84
C ILE A 76 0.78 -0.24 -11.24
N ALA A 77 0.66 -1.10 -12.25
CA ALA A 77 0.78 -0.75 -13.65
C ALA A 77 -0.23 -1.57 -14.47
N VAL A 78 -0.67 -1.02 -15.60
CA VAL A 78 -1.60 -1.69 -16.51
C VAL A 78 -0.97 -1.75 -17.90
N SER A 79 -0.94 -2.93 -18.52
CA SER A 79 -0.46 -3.07 -19.90
C SER A 79 -1.50 -2.58 -20.90
N LYS A 80 -1.09 -2.43 -22.17
CA LYS A 80 -2.00 -1.99 -23.25
C LYS A 80 -3.11 -3.01 -23.50
N GLU A 81 -2.86 -4.27 -23.22
CA GLU A 81 -3.80 -5.39 -23.35
C GLU A 81 -4.75 -5.50 -22.15
N GLY A 82 -4.59 -4.64 -21.13
CA GLY A 82 -5.44 -4.60 -19.95
C GLY A 82 -4.98 -5.48 -18.79
N ASN A 83 -3.78 -6.07 -18.86
CA ASN A 83 -3.24 -6.84 -17.74
C ASN A 83 -2.81 -5.91 -16.60
N ILE A 84 -3.16 -6.25 -15.37
CA ILE A 84 -2.83 -5.47 -14.17
C ILE A 84 -1.67 -6.14 -13.44
N TYR A 85 -0.62 -5.39 -13.20
CA TYR A 85 0.55 -5.83 -12.46
C TYR A 85 0.63 -5.09 -11.14
N VAL A 86 0.77 -5.84 -10.05
CA VAL A 86 0.90 -5.30 -8.70
C VAL A 86 2.14 -5.88 -8.05
N THR A 87 2.93 -5.02 -7.42
CA THR A 87 4.10 -5.41 -6.62
C THR A 87 4.01 -4.79 -5.24
N TRP A 88 4.51 -5.50 -4.22
CA TRP A 88 4.57 -5.05 -2.84
C TRP A 88 5.81 -5.61 -2.17
N THR A 89 6.20 -5.01 -1.04
CA THR A 89 7.34 -5.49 -0.24
C THR A 89 6.81 -6.23 0.98
N GLU A 90 7.23 -7.46 1.18
CA GLU A 90 7.04 -8.16 2.45
C GLU A 90 8.19 -7.82 3.40
N SER A 91 7.89 -7.28 4.57
CA SER A 91 8.86 -7.03 5.62
C SER A 91 9.37 -8.33 6.22
N LEU A 92 10.67 -8.38 6.48
CA LEU A 92 11.29 -9.51 7.16
C LEU A 92 10.79 -9.66 8.62
N LYS A 93 10.82 -10.91 9.12
CA LYS A 93 10.42 -11.27 10.49
C LYS A 93 11.38 -10.78 11.58
N LYS A 94 12.65 -10.53 11.26
CA LYS A 94 13.66 -9.97 12.17
C LYS A 94 14.52 -8.94 11.43
N PRO A 95 15.00 -7.87 12.09
CA PRO A 95 16.10 -7.09 11.55
C PRO A 95 17.34 -7.99 11.56
N TYR A 96 17.98 -8.21 10.42
CA TYR A 96 19.37 -8.65 10.42
C TYR A 96 20.20 -7.45 10.93
N ALA A 97 20.51 -7.45 12.23
CA ALA A 97 21.62 -6.66 12.74
C ALA A 97 22.88 -7.44 12.32
N GLY A 98 23.58 -6.93 11.31
CA GLY A 98 24.94 -7.35 10.99
C GLY A 98 25.92 -6.98 12.10
#